data_AF-A0A4U8Z491-F1
#
_entry.id   AF-A0A4U8Z491-F1
#
_cell.length_a   1.000
_cell.length_b   1.000
_cell.length_c   1.000
_cell.angle_alpha   90.00
_cell.angle_beta   90.00
_cell.angle_gamma   90.00
#
_symmetry.space_group_name_H-M   'P 1'
#
loop_
_entity.id
_entity.type
_entity.pdbx_description
1 polymer ?
#
loop_
_entity_poly.entity_id
_entity_poly.type
_entity_poly.pdbx_seq_one_letter_code
_entity_poly.pdbx_strand_id
1 'polypeptide(L)'
;MMNTGDVQGYNTMMYGASAAAFNALNHARTDVNIDGSALIRYEPDQVSLYELGFARKTRSPNLYERYSWSTSAMAMKMIGWFGDGNGYVGNINLAPEKANTVSFTAAWRDPDRKAWEFKVSPYYSYVEDYIDADRCALSGCLANLPANLTTTNNFVYLQFANHDAWLYGVNLDGKLALWDTDTFGQGGFRGNLNFVRGQRTDGVNLYHMMPVNATLAIDQTYAAWNSSLELQLVGSKTLVSQVRNELATSAYALFNFRVGYQWEAVRIDFGIDNIFNQNYDLPLGGANLVNYRETSMMGTSSIYGYPVAGPGRSFNTRLSVKF
;
A
#
# COMPACT_ATOMS: atom_id res chain seq x y z
N MET A 1 -18.22 1.85 20.48
CA MET A 1 -17.74 1.50 21.82
C MET A 1 -16.84 0.28 21.70
N MET A 2 -15.66 0.30 22.31
CA MET A 2 -14.70 -0.80 22.32
C MET A 2 -14.26 -1.04 23.77
N ASN A 3 -14.13 -2.31 24.14
CA ASN A 3 -13.64 -2.73 25.45
C ASN A 3 -13.21 -4.19 25.34
N THR A 4 -12.00 -4.52 25.79
CA THR A 4 -11.51 -5.91 25.80
C THR A 4 -11.76 -6.63 27.12
N GLY A 5 -12.12 -5.89 28.18
CA GLY A 5 -12.05 -6.37 29.55
C GLY A 5 -10.62 -6.77 29.95
N ASP A 6 -10.53 -7.46 31.08
CA ASP A 6 -9.26 -7.96 31.59
C ASP A 6 -8.64 -8.97 30.63
N VAL A 7 -7.37 -8.79 30.34
CA VAL A 7 -6.58 -9.67 29.49
C VAL A 7 -5.79 -10.66 30.33
N GLN A 8 -5.52 -11.83 29.74
CA GLN A 8 -4.66 -12.85 30.31
C GLN A 8 -3.68 -13.35 29.25
N GLY A 9 -2.44 -13.59 29.66
CA GLY A 9 -1.44 -14.25 28.81
C GLY A 9 -1.45 -15.76 28.98
N TYR A 10 -0.77 -16.46 28.07
CA TYR A 10 -0.65 -17.93 28.10
C TYR A 10 0.06 -18.48 29.35
N ASN A 11 0.90 -17.67 29.99
CA ASN A 11 1.71 -18.06 31.15
C ASN A 11 1.94 -16.85 32.07
N THR A 12 1.69 -17.02 33.37
CA THR A 12 1.80 -15.95 34.36
C THR A 12 3.23 -15.46 34.61
N MET A 13 4.25 -16.32 34.49
CA MET A 13 5.65 -15.92 34.65
C MET A 13 6.11 -14.97 33.54
N MET A 14 5.66 -15.20 32.29
CA MET A 14 6.10 -14.40 31.15
C MET A 14 5.21 -13.18 30.87
N TYR A 15 3.91 -13.31 31.11
CA TYR A 15 2.92 -12.29 30.73
C TYR A 15 2.26 -11.59 31.92
N GLY A 16 2.41 -12.09 33.14
CA GLY A 16 1.66 -11.62 34.31
C GLY A 16 1.86 -10.13 34.59
N ALA A 17 3.11 -9.63 34.49
CA ALA A 17 3.41 -8.22 34.72
C ALA A 17 2.76 -7.31 33.66
N SER A 18 2.87 -7.66 32.37
CA SER A 18 2.25 -6.89 31.28
C SER A 18 0.72 -6.94 31.34
N ALA A 19 0.14 -8.09 31.69
CA ALA A 19 -1.30 -8.25 31.86
C ALA A 19 -1.82 -7.42 33.04
N ALA A 20 -1.14 -7.46 34.20
CA ALA A 20 -1.50 -6.66 35.37
C ALA A 20 -1.40 -5.15 35.09
N ALA A 21 -0.33 -4.70 34.41
CA ALA A 21 -0.17 -3.31 34.03
C ALA A 21 -1.28 -2.84 33.08
N PHE A 22 -1.69 -3.68 32.13
CA PHE A 22 -2.78 -3.36 31.21
C PHE A 22 -4.16 -3.39 31.88
N ASN A 23 -4.42 -4.39 32.74
CA ASN A 23 -5.69 -4.51 33.47
C ASN A 23 -5.90 -3.40 34.51
N ALA A 24 -4.81 -2.74 34.94
CA ALA A 24 -4.90 -1.54 35.78
C ALA A 24 -5.42 -0.29 35.04
N LEU A 25 -5.51 -0.33 33.70
CA LEU A 25 -6.00 0.77 32.88
C LEU A 25 -7.51 0.63 32.63
N ASN A 26 -8.20 1.76 32.42
CA ASN A 26 -9.57 1.73 31.94
C ASN A 26 -9.61 1.35 30.45
N HIS A 27 -10.26 0.25 30.11
CA HIS A 27 -10.32 -0.31 28.75
C HIS A 27 -11.40 0.28 27.85
N ALA A 28 -12.45 0.87 28.44
CA ALA A 28 -13.60 1.35 27.68
C ALA A 28 -13.21 2.58 26.84
N ARG A 29 -13.47 2.52 25.53
CA ARG A 29 -13.29 3.62 24.59
C ARG A 29 -14.56 3.83 23.76
N THR A 30 -14.96 5.08 23.63
CA THR A 30 -16.08 5.48 22.78
C THR A 30 -15.61 6.63 21.90
N ASP A 31 -15.52 6.37 20.61
CA ASP A 31 -15.21 7.39 19.61
C ASP A 31 -16.51 7.86 18.98
N VAL A 32 -16.63 9.18 18.80
CA VAL A 32 -17.72 9.82 18.08
C VAL A 32 -17.13 10.51 16.86
N ASN A 33 -17.49 10.00 15.70
CA ASN A 33 -16.87 10.34 14.43
C ASN A 33 -17.89 11.07 13.54
N ILE A 34 -17.45 12.15 12.89
CA ILE A 34 -18.27 12.94 11.97
C ILE A 34 -17.51 13.05 10.65
N ASP A 35 -18.13 12.50 9.61
CA ASP A 35 -17.60 12.47 8.26
C ASP A 35 -18.49 13.28 7.31
N GLY A 36 -17.87 13.85 6.28
CA GLY A 36 -18.58 14.61 5.26
C GLY A 36 -17.78 14.72 3.97
N SER A 37 -18.47 14.97 2.86
CA SER A 37 -17.83 15.23 1.58
C SER A 37 -18.67 16.19 0.75
N ALA A 38 -18.01 17.03 -0.03
CA ALA A 38 -18.62 17.94 -0.98
C ALA A 38 -17.89 17.82 -2.33
N LEU A 39 -18.64 17.93 -3.42
CA LEU A 39 -18.12 17.86 -4.78
C LEU A 39 -18.77 18.96 -5.61
N ILE A 40 -17.95 19.76 -6.29
CA ILE A 40 -18.39 20.71 -7.31
C ILE A 40 -17.93 20.17 -8.65
N ARG A 41 -18.88 20.05 -9.59
CA ARG A 41 -18.62 19.60 -10.95
C ARG A 41 -18.98 20.70 -11.93
N TYR A 42 -18.07 21.01 -12.85
CA TYR A 42 -18.23 22.02 -13.88
C TYR A 42 -17.88 21.45 -15.26
N GLU A 43 -18.86 21.42 -16.15
CA GLU A 43 -18.72 20.99 -17.54
C GLU A 43 -19.05 22.19 -18.45
N PRO A 44 -18.05 23.01 -18.83
CA PRO A 44 -18.30 24.18 -19.68
C PRO A 44 -18.74 23.80 -21.10
N ASP A 45 -18.33 22.61 -21.57
CA ASP A 45 -18.57 22.10 -22.92
C ASP A 45 -18.58 20.56 -22.90
N GLN A 46 -18.68 19.93 -24.07
CA GLN A 46 -18.69 18.47 -24.20
C GLN A 46 -17.30 17.82 -24.06
N VAL A 47 -16.23 18.62 -24.14
CA VAL A 47 -14.82 18.19 -24.16
C VAL A 47 -14.22 18.20 -22.76
N SER A 48 -14.57 19.18 -21.94
CA SER A 48 -13.88 19.50 -20.69
C SER A 48 -14.76 19.24 -19.48
N LEU A 49 -14.18 18.63 -18.45
CA LEU A 49 -14.80 18.37 -17.16
C LEU A 49 -13.83 18.75 -16.05
N TYR A 50 -14.29 19.58 -15.12
CA TYR A 50 -13.56 19.97 -13.92
C TYR A 50 -14.34 19.56 -12.67
N GLU A 51 -13.67 18.90 -11.74
CA GLU A 51 -14.26 18.48 -10.47
C GLU A 51 -13.37 18.93 -9.31
N LEU A 52 -13.94 19.63 -8.34
CA LEU A 52 -13.29 20.01 -7.09
C LEU A 52 -13.98 19.28 -5.95
N GLY A 53 -13.26 18.37 -5.30
CA GLY A 53 -13.76 17.56 -4.20
C GLY A 53 -13.10 17.91 -2.88
N PHE A 54 -13.89 17.97 -1.82
CA PHE A 54 -13.42 18.00 -0.44
C PHE A 54 -14.03 16.82 0.32
N ALA A 55 -13.22 16.11 1.10
CA ALA A 55 -13.68 15.03 1.95
C ALA A 55 -13.02 15.11 3.33
N ARG A 56 -13.83 15.00 4.38
CA ARG A 56 -13.40 14.73 5.75
C ARG A 56 -13.82 13.32 6.12
N LYS A 57 -12.85 12.47 6.43
CA LYS A 57 -13.07 11.08 6.83
C LYS A 57 -12.32 10.78 8.11
N THR A 58 -12.92 9.95 8.95
CA THR A 58 -12.34 9.56 10.23
C THR A 58 -12.21 8.05 10.35
N ARG A 59 -11.15 7.61 11.01
CA ARG A 59 -10.91 6.19 11.30
C ARG A 59 -10.57 6.02 12.77
N SER A 60 -11.44 5.31 13.49
CA SER A 60 -11.11 4.86 14.84
C SER A 60 -9.99 3.81 14.80
N PRO A 61 -9.09 3.82 15.79
CA PRO A 61 -8.09 2.76 15.92
C PRO A 61 -8.74 1.38 16.01
N ASN A 62 -8.15 0.41 15.34
CA ASN A 62 -8.59 -0.98 15.40
C ASN A 62 -8.21 -1.65 16.74
N LEU A 63 -8.71 -2.86 16.95
CA LEU A 63 -8.49 -3.59 18.21
C LEU A 63 -7.02 -3.84 18.53
N TYR A 64 -6.20 -4.14 17.53
CA TYR A 64 -4.79 -4.41 17.74
C TYR A 64 -3.99 -3.12 17.99
N GLU A 65 -4.29 -2.04 17.29
CA GLU A 65 -3.69 -0.72 17.50
C GLU A 65 -3.92 -0.25 18.94
N ARG A 66 -5.11 -0.49 19.52
CA ARG A 66 -5.43 -0.08 20.90
C ARG A 66 -5.03 -1.06 21.99
N TYR A 67 -5.31 -2.35 21.78
CA TYR A 67 -5.39 -3.32 22.86
C TYR A 67 -4.37 -4.45 22.76
N SER A 68 -3.41 -4.39 21.85
CA SER A 68 -2.24 -5.27 21.97
C SER A 68 -1.34 -4.79 23.11
N TRP A 69 -1.20 -5.61 24.16
CA TRP A 69 -0.72 -5.13 25.45
C TRP A 69 0.62 -5.72 25.90
N SER A 70 1.01 -6.87 25.34
CA SER A 70 2.23 -7.57 25.77
C SER A 70 3.47 -7.00 25.08
N THR A 71 4.48 -6.70 25.88
CA THR A 71 5.82 -6.27 25.42
C THR A 71 6.80 -7.43 25.32
N SER A 72 6.33 -8.68 25.38
CA SER A 72 7.16 -9.85 25.07
C SER A 72 7.49 -9.88 23.57
N ALA A 73 8.73 -10.23 23.21
CA ALA A 73 9.17 -10.30 21.82
C ALA A 73 8.26 -11.16 20.94
N MET A 74 7.84 -12.33 21.44
CA MET A 74 6.95 -13.24 20.71
C MET A 74 5.59 -12.58 20.41
N ALA A 75 4.92 -12.02 21.43
CA ALA A 75 3.59 -11.44 21.24
C ALA A 75 3.61 -10.24 20.29
N MET A 76 4.62 -9.37 20.39
CA MET A 76 4.75 -8.23 19.48
C MET A 76 4.96 -8.69 18.03
N LYS A 77 5.78 -9.72 17.80
CA LYS A 77 6.04 -10.27 16.45
C LYS A 77 4.87 -11.06 15.86
N MET A 78 3.92 -11.49 16.68
CA MET A 78 2.68 -12.11 16.17
C MET A 78 1.75 -11.09 15.51
N ILE A 79 1.99 -9.79 15.72
CA ILE A 79 1.29 -8.71 15.03
C ILE A 79 2.03 -8.41 13.73
N GLY A 80 1.93 -9.35 12.78
CA GLY A 80 2.72 -9.34 11.55
C GLY A 80 1.99 -8.88 10.30
N TRP A 81 0.81 -8.24 10.39
CA TRP A 81 0.01 -7.93 9.18
C TRP A 81 0.67 -6.93 8.24
N PHE A 82 1.64 -6.14 8.72
CA PHE A 82 2.44 -5.25 7.86
C PHE A 82 3.45 -6.02 7.00
N GLY A 83 3.74 -7.28 7.34
CA GLY A 83 4.66 -8.13 6.59
C GLY A 83 6.11 -7.66 6.60
N ASP A 84 6.50 -6.79 7.53
CA ASP A 84 7.83 -6.16 7.59
C ASP A 84 8.77 -6.78 8.64
N GLY A 85 8.32 -7.81 9.35
CA GLY A 85 9.09 -8.51 10.38
C GLY A 85 9.27 -7.74 11.69
N ASN A 86 8.79 -6.50 11.78
CA ASN A 86 8.80 -5.73 13.01
C ASN A 86 7.76 -6.28 14.01
N GLY A 87 7.98 -6.01 15.30
CA GLY A 87 6.99 -6.31 16.33
C GLY A 87 6.23 -5.07 16.74
N TYR A 88 4.94 -5.22 17.00
CA TYR A 88 4.07 -4.10 17.36
C TYR A 88 3.43 -4.29 18.73
N VAL A 89 3.25 -3.19 19.45
CA VAL A 89 2.45 -3.10 20.67
C VAL A 89 1.49 -1.93 20.57
N GLY A 90 0.34 -2.10 21.19
CA GLY A 90 -0.78 -1.19 21.16
C GLY A 90 -0.57 0.03 22.02
N ASN A 91 -1.49 0.97 21.83
CA ASN A 91 -1.63 2.14 22.66
C ASN A 91 -3.12 2.43 22.87
N ILE A 92 -3.57 2.21 24.10
CA ILE A 92 -4.98 2.36 24.46
C ILE A 92 -5.48 3.82 24.35
N ASN A 93 -4.54 4.77 24.34
CA ASN A 93 -4.86 6.20 24.29
C ASN A 93 -4.89 6.74 22.86
N LEU A 94 -4.86 5.89 21.84
CA LEU A 94 -4.96 6.34 20.46
C LEU A 94 -6.28 7.08 20.19
N ALA A 95 -6.16 8.27 19.63
CA ALA A 95 -7.25 9.04 19.07
C ALA A 95 -7.63 8.52 17.67
N PRO A 96 -8.89 8.70 17.23
CA PRO A 96 -9.27 8.53 15.83
C PRO A 96 -8.52 9.46 14.89
N GLU A 97 -8.06 8.92 13.77
CA GLU A 97 -7.45 9.70 12.69
C GLU A 97 -8.53 10.53 11.99
N LYS A 98 -8.19 11.76 11.58
CA LYS A 98 -9.07 12.64 10.82
C LYS A 98 -8.36 13.12 9.56
N ALA A 99 -8.73 12.55 8.42
CA ALA A 99 -8.20 12.93 7.11
C ALA A 99 -9.07 14.02 6.47
N ASN A 100 -8.48 15.16 6.15
CA ASN A 100 -9.07 16.23 5.36
C ASN A 100 -8.39 16.26 4.00
N THR A 101 -9.11 15.87 2.95
CA THR A 101 -8.58 15.72 1.60
C THR A 101 -9.25 16.71 0.65
N VAL A 102 -8.43 17.48 -0.05
CA VAL A 102 -8.84 18.30 -1.20
C VAL A 102 -8.32 17.62 -2.46
N SER A 103 -9.18 17.48 -3.46
CA SER A 103 -8.84 16.89 -4.75
C SER A 103 -9.38 17.76 -5.87
N PHE A 104 -8.62 17.85 -6.95
CA PHE A 104 -9.05 18.50 -8.17
C PHE A 104 -8.87 17.51 -9.31
N THR A 105 -9.85 17.39 -10.20
CA THR A 105 -9.76 16.59 -11.41
C THR A 105 -10.08 17.45 -12.61
N ALA A 106 -9.17 17.48 -13.57
CA ALA A 106 -9.40 18.01 -14.91
C ALA A 106 -9.39 16.84 -15.89
N ALA A 107 -10.46 16.71 -16.67
CA ALA A 107 -10.58 15.71 -17.71
C ALA A 107 -10.91 16.40 -19.03
N TRP A 108 -10.21 15.97 -20.09
CA TRP A 108 -10.47 16.36 -21.45
C TRP A 108 -10.74 15.12 -22.28
N ARG A 109 -11.73 15.19 -23.16
CA ARG A 109 -12.16 14.07 -23.99
C ARG A 109 -12.69 14.55 -25.31
N ASP A 110 -12.62 13.68 -26.29
CA ASP A 110 -13.32 13.83 -27.56
C ASP A 110 -14.84 14.05 -27.33
N PRO A 111 -15.53 14.99 -28.03
CA PRO A 111 -16.96 15.24 -27.86
C PRO A 111 -17.82 13.99 -28.03
N ASP A 112 -17.45 13.14 -29.00
CA ASP A 112 -18.12 11.88 -29.29
C ASP A 112 -17.71 10.73 -28.34
N ARG A 113 -16.75 10.99 -27.44
CA ARG A 113 -16.17 10.08 -26.45
C ARG A 113 -15.56 8.81 -27.05
N LYS A 114 -15.01 8.91 -28.27
CA LYS A 114 -14.47 7.75 -29.00
C LYS A 114 -12.96 7.83 -29.18
N ALA A 115 -12.45 9.01 -29.55
CA ALA A 115 -11.07 9.11 -30.02
C ALA A 115 -10.04 9.17 -28.89
N TRP A 116 -10.27 9.97 -27.85
CA TRP A 116 -9.28 10.17 -26.79
C TRP A 116 -9.91 10.67 -25.50
N GLU A 117 -9.23 10.38 -24.39
CA GLU A 117 -9.54 10.89 -23.06
C GLU A 117 -8.22 11.08 -22.30
N PHE A 118 -8.09 12.19 -21.60
CA PHE A 118 -6.96 12.48 -20.72
C PHE A 118 -7.48 13.10 -19.43
N LYS A 119 -7.02 12.61 -18.29
CA LYS A 119 -7.48 13.04 -16.97
C LYS A 119 -6.30 13.22 -16.03
N VAL A 120 -6.34 14.31 -15.27
CA VAL A 120 -5.33 14.69 -14.30
C VAL A 120 -6.02 14.97 -12.97
N SER A 121 -5.63 14.23 -11.93
CA SER A 121 -6.28 14.25 -10.63
C SER A 121 -5.25 14.47 -9.49
N PRO A 122 -4.75 15.69 -9.27
CA PRO A 122 -3.99 16.02 -8.08
C PRO A 122 -4.86 15.99 -6.82
N TYR A 123 -4.23 15.62 -5.70
CA TYR A 123 -4.86 15.66 -4.39
C TYR A 123 -3.85 16.01 -3.30
N TYR A 124 -4.38 16.56 -2.21
CA TYR A 124 -3.67 16.84 -0.98
C TYR A 124 -4.53 16.41 0.19
N SER A 125 -3.95 15.66 1.12
CA SER A 125 -4.59 15.20 2.34
C SER A 125 -3.75 15.62 3.54
N TYR A 126 -4.38 16.25 4.51
CA TYR A 126 -3.81 16.45 5.84
C TYR A 126 -4.56 15.57 6.82
N VAL A 127 -3.84 14.69 7.50
CA VAL A 127 -4.39 13.72 8.45
C VAL A 127 -3.94 14.11 9.83
N GLU A 128 -4.89 14.61 10.62
CA GLU A 128 -4.69 14.86 12.05
C GLU A 128 -4.75 13.52 12.79
N ASP A 129 -3.89 13.36 13.78
CA ASP A 129 -3.83 12.16 14.62
C ASP A 129 -3.65 10.86 13.81
N TYR A 130 -2.94 10.89 12.67
CA TYR A 130 -2.55 9.72 11.87
C TYR A 130 -1.88 8.66 12.77
N ILE A 131 -2.44 7.46 12.83
CA ILE A 131 -1.94 6.33 13.61
C ILE A 131 -0.79 5.71 12.84
N ASP A 132 0.41 6.12 13.24
CA ASP A 132 1.66 5.52 12.82
C ASP A 132 2.23 4.69 13.97
N ALA A 133 3.56 4.63 14.08
CA ALA A 133 4.23 4.02 15.21
C ALA A 133 5.50 4.77 15.55
N ASP A 134 5.92 4.65 16.81
CA ASP A 134 7.22 5.10 17.30
C ASP A 134 8.04 3.91 17.77
N ARG A 135 9.36 4.11 17.94
CA ARG A 135 10.19 3.11 18.59
C ARG A 135 9.70 2.87 20.01
N CYS A 136 9.39 1.62 20.33
CA CYS A 136 8.90 1.27 21.64
C CYS A 136 10.00 1.50 22.70
N ALA A 137 9.78 2.50 23.56
CA ALA A 137 10.66 2.86 24.67
C ALA A 137 10.24 2.22 26.01
N LEU A 138 9.17 1.40 26.00
CA LEU A 138 8.73 0.68 27.20
C LEU A 138 9.83 -0.26 27.69
N SER A 139 9.96 -0.40 29.01
CA SER A 139 10.99 -1.24 29.64
C SER A 139 10.99 -2.67 29.10
N GLY A 140 9.81 -3.26 28.85
CA GLY A 140 9.70 -4.59 28.26
C GLY A 140 10.25 -4.66 26.82
N CYS A 141 10.04 -3.64 25.99
CA CYS A 141 10.60 -3.60 24.65
C CYS A 141 12.14 -3.50 24.69
N LEU A 142 12.66 -2.62 25.54
CA LEU A 142 14.11 -2.42 25.69
C LEU A 142 14.81 -3.62 26.36
N ALA A 143 14.11 -4.37 27.21
CA ALA A 143 14.63 -5.62 27.76
C ALA A 143 14.82 -6.70 26.67
N ASN A 144 13.96 -6.71 25.64
CA ASN A 144 14.07 -7.65 24.51
C ASN A 144 15.06 -7.16 23.44
N LEU A 145 15.22 -5.84 23.27
CA LEU A 145 16.17 -5.24 22.33
C LEU A 145 16.69 -3.90 22.90
N PRO A 146 17.85 -3.88 23.59
CA PRO A 146 18.36 -2.66 24.23
C PRO A 146 18.64 -1.51 23.25
N ALA A 147 19.03 -1.82 22.01
CA ALA A 147 19.31 -0.85 20.96
C ALA A 147 18.06 -0.44 20.13
N ASN A 148 16.85 -0.78 20.57
CA ASN A 148 15.62 -0.59 19.79
C ASN A 148 15.43 0.85 19.31
N LEU A 149 15.83 1.83 20.10
CA LEU A 149 15.62 3.25 19.79
C LEU A 149 16.56 3.79 18.72
N THR A 150 17.69 3.12 18.46
CA THR A 150 18.78 3.66 17.62
C THR A 150 19.17 2.75 16.46
N THR A 151 18.83 1.46 16.51
CA THR A 151 19.21 0.51 15.45
C THR A 151 18.51 0.82 14.12
N THR A 152 19.29 0.83 13.04
CA THR A 152 18.83 1.11 11.67
C THR A 152 18.87 -0.12 10.76
N ASN A 153 19.44 -1.23 11.24
CA ASN A 153 19.77 -2.43 10.47
C ASN A 153 19.26 -3.70 11.14
N ASN A 154 18.10 -3.63 11.80
CA ASN A 154 17.46 -4.77 12.46
C ASN A 154 15.94 -4.64 12.39
N PHE A 155 15.21 -5.73 12.65
CA PHE A 155 13.79 -5.65 12.99
C PHE A 155 13.63 -5.07 14.40
N VAL A 156 12.59 -4.26 14.57
CA VAL A 156 12.44 -3.39 15.73
C VAL A 156 11.09 -3.57 16.38
N TYR A 157 10.97 -3.11 17.61
CA TYR A 157 9.72 -3.09 18.35
C TYR A 157 9.13 -1.69 18.32
N LEU A 158 7.87 -1.63 17.93
CA LEU A 158 7.14 -0.42 17.63
C LEU A 158 5.90 -0.33 18.51
N GLN A 159 5.60 0.88 18.96
CA GLN A 159 4.35 1.18 19.65
C GLN A 159 3.50 2.08 18.77
N PHE A 160 2.22 1.75 18.58
CA PHE A 160 1.32 2.60 17.81
C PHE A 160 1.16 3.97 18.48
N ALA A 161 1.19 5.03 17.67
CA ALA A 161 1.13 6.41 18.14
C ALA A 161 0.42 7.31 17.13
N ASN A 162 -0.29 8.33 17.62
CA ASN A 162 -0.87 9.37 16.77
C ASN A 162 0.18 10.43 16.44
N HIS A 163 0.25 10.81 15.17
CA HIS A 163 1.10 11.87 14.63
C HIS A 163 0.32 12.65 13.59
N ASP A 164 0.64 13.92 13.36
CA ASP A 164 0.06 14.61 12.20
C ASP A 164 0.85 14.25 10.94
N ALA A 165 0.15 14.06 9.83
CA ALA A 165 0.76 13.70 8.55
C ALA A 165 0.13 14.44 7.39
N TRP A 166 0.91 14.62 6.33
CA TRP A 166 0.41 15.11 5.05
C TRP A 166 0.73 14.10 3.96
N LEU A 167 -0.15 14.04 2.96
CA LEU A 167 0.02 13.27 1.75
C LEU A 167 -0.35 14.16 0.57
N TYR A 168 0.43 14.12 -0.50
CA TYR A 168 0.05 14.72 -1.76
C TYR A 168 0.41 13.80 -2.90
N GLY A 169 -0.35 13.89 -3.98
CA GLY A 169 -0.15 13.04 -5.13
C GLY A 169 -0.84 13.57 -6.36
N VAL A 170 -0.54 12.91 -7.47
CA VAL A 170 -1.18 13.16 -8.75
C VAL A 170 -1.37 11.82 -9.46
N ASN A 171 -2.59 11.62 -9.96
CA ASN A 171 -2.91 10.51 -10.82
C ASN A 171 -3.18 11.05 -12.23
N LEU A 172 -2.55 10.45 -13.22
CA LEU A 172 -2.75 10.74 -14.64
C LEU A 172 -3.33 9.49 -15.29
N ASP A 173 -4.40 9.65 -16.06
CA ASP A 173 -5.00 8.60 -16.87
C ASP A 173 -5.15 9.08 -18.30
N GLY A 174 -4.88 8.22 -19.27
CA GLY A 174 -4.99 8.52 -20.69
C GLY A 174 -5.49 7.33 -21.49
N LYS A 175 -6.32 7.62 -22.50
CA LYS A 175 -6.79 6.67 -23.51
C LYS A 175 -6.77 7.33 -24.88
N LEU A 176 -6.38 6.58 -25.89
CA LEU A 176 -6.32 7.05 -27.27
C LEU A 176 -6.67 5.89 -28.21
N ALA A 177 -7.69 6.05 -29.04
CA ALA A 177 -7.94 5.17 -30.17
C ALA A 177 -6.83 5.39 -31.20
N LEU A 178 -6.09 4.33 -31.53
CA LEU A 178 -4.95 4.39 -32.45
C LEU A 178 -5.38 4.04 -33.88
N TRP A 179 -6.24 3.04 -34.04
CA TRP A 179 -6.78 2.63 -35.34
C TRP A 179 -8.15 1.97 -35.19
N ASP A 180 -8.96 2.10 -36.24
CA ASP A 180 -10.21 1.37 -36.42
C ASP A 180 -10.34 1.06 -37.91
N THR A 181 -9.98 -0.16 -38.31
CA THR A 181 -9.89 -0.58 -39.72
C THR A 181 -10.32 -2.03 -39.89
N ASP A 182 -10.87 -2.39 -41.05
CA ASP A 182 -11.27 -3.78 -41.33
C ASP A 182 -10.08 -4.76 -41.37
N THR A 183 -8.87 -4.25 -41.66
CA THR A 183 -7.65 -5.07 -41.77
C THR A 183 -7.00 -5.38 -40.41
N PHE A 184 -6.99 -4.41 -39.48
CA PHE A 184 -6.33 -4.54 -38.19
C PHE A 184 -7.28 -4.48 -36.98
N GLY A 185 -8.58 -4.34 -37.22
CA GLY A 185 -9.61 -4.20 -36.19
C GLY A 185 -9.50 -2.87 -35.47
N GLN A 186 -9.77 -2.90 -34.16
CA GLN A 186 -9.73 -1.74 -33.28
C GLN A 186 -8.51 -1.80 -32.37
N GLY A 187 -7.72 -0.73 -32.37
CA GLY A 187 -6.55 -0.57 -31.52
C GLY A 187 -6.69 0.62 -30.60
N GLY A 188 -6.33 0.43 -29.33
CA GLY A 188 -6.34 1.47 -28.32
C GLY A 188 -5.03 1.51 -27.55
N PHE A 189 -4.54 2.70 -27.27
CA PHE A 189 -3.55 2.95 -26.24
C PHE A 189 -4.27 3.34 -24.95
N ARG A 190 -3.78 2.83 -23.82
CA ARG A 190 -4.18 3.28 -22.49
C ARG A 190 -2.96 3.39 -21.60
N GLY A 191 -2.97 4.42 -20.74
CA GLY A 191 -1.85 4.70 -19.85
C GLY A 191 -2.32 5.27 -18.53
N ASN A 192 -1.63 4.92 -17.46
CA ASN A 192 -1.74 5.60 -16.17
C ASN A 192 -0.36 5.93 -15.61
N LEU A 193 -0.30 6.97 -14.79
CA LEU A 193 0.87 7.33 -13.99
C LEU A 193 0.37 7.80 -12.63
N ASN A 194 0.90 7.21 -11.57
CA ASN A 194 0.53 7.53 -10.20
C ASN A 194 1.79 7.96 -9.44
N PHE A 195 1.68 9.08 -8.74
CA PHE A 195 2.70 9.57 -7.83
C PHE A 195 2.04 9.97 -6.51
N VAL A 196 2.64 9.55 -5.41
CA VAL A 196 2.23 9.94 -4.07
C VAL A 196 3.45 10.11 -3.18
N ARG A 197 3.39 11.11 -2.32
CA ARG A 197 4.35 11.32 -1.23
C ARG A 197 3.61 11.58 0.05
N GLY A 198 4.06 10.96 1.13
CA GLY A 198 3.53 11.18 2.47
C GLY A 198 4.64 11.32 3.50
N GLN A 199 4.47 12.25 4.43
CA GLN A 199 5.37 12.45 5.55
C GLN A 199 4.59 12.88 6.79
N ARG A 200 5.04 12.44 7.96
CA ARG A 200 4.66 13.05 9.24
C ARG A 200 5.19 14.49 9.32
N THR A 201 4.52 15.33 10.09
CA THR A 201 4.93 16.73 10.30
C THR A 201 6.26 16.86 11.03
N ASP A 202 6.70 15.81 11.73
CA ASP A 202 8.01 15.71 12.40
C ASP A 202 9.15 15.25 11.47
N GLY A 203 8.87 15.01 10.19
CA GLY A 203 9.87 14.68 9.17
C GLY A 203 10.05 13.18 8.89
N VAL A 204 9.35 12.29 9.58
CA VAL A 204 9.38 10.84 9.30
C VAL A 204 8.57 10.54 8.03
N ASN A 205 9.15 9.83 7.06
CA ASN A 205 8.40 9.40 5.87
C ASN A 205 7.33 8.38 6.26
N LEU A 206 6.15 8.49 5.66
CA LEU A 206 5.10 7.50 5.87
C LEU A 206 5.55 6.13 5.35
N TYR A 207 5.14 5.09 6.09
CA TYR A 207 5.41 3.71 5.73
C TYR A 207 4.55 3.28 4.54
N HIS A 208 5.06 2.34 3.74
CA HIS A 208 4.28 1.67 2.69
C HIS A 208 3.80 2.60 1.55
N MET A 209 4.57 3.65 1.28
CA MET A 209 4.31 4.53 0.13
C MET A 209 4.81 3.88 -1.16
N MET A 210 3.93 3.77 -2.16
CA MET A 210 4.29 3.31 -3.49
C MET A 210 5.16 4.38 -4.17
N PRO A 211 6.34 4.06 -4.72
CA PRO A 211 7.09 4.99 -5.55
C PRO A 211 6.27 5.34 -6.82
N VAL A 212 6.75 6.33 -7.57
CA VAL A 212 6.15 6.66 -8.87
C VAL A 212 6.01 5.40 -9.71
N ASN A 213 4.83 5.19 -10.27
CA ASN A 213 4.54 4.01 -11.08
C ASN A 213 3.70 4.41 -12.28
N ALA A 214 3.87 3.67 -13.36
CA ALA A 214 3.10 3.85 -14.58
C ALA A 214 2.78 2.51 -15.22
N THR A 215 1.62 2.42 -15.84
CA THR A 215 1.23 1.28 -16.66
C THR A 215 0.81 1.80 -18.02
N LEU A 216 1.47 1.33 -19.07
CA LEU A 216 1.17 1.68 -20.45
C LEU A 216 0.76 0.40 -21.17
N ALA A 217 -0.30 0.43 -21.96
CA ALA A 217 -0.72 -0.73 -22.73
C ALA A 217 -1.27 -0.34 -24.09
N ILE A 218 -1.05 -1.24 -25.04
CA ILE A 218 -1.68 -1.23 -26.35
C ILE A 218 -2.59 -2.45 -26.40
N ASP A 219 -3.88 -2.21 -26.54
CA ASP A 219 -4.89 -3.24 -26.72
C ASP A 219 -5.34 -3.29 -28.18
N GLN A 220 -5.65 -4.48 -28.65
CA GLN A 220 -6.19 -4.72 -29.97
C GLN A 220 -7.38 -5.67 -29.87
N THR A 221 -8.45 -5.36 -30.59
CA THR A 221 -9.58 -6.25 -30.79
C THR A 221 -9.76 -6.47 -32.29
N TYR A 222 -9.68 -7.73 -32.72
CA TYR A 222 -9.87 -8.11 -34.12
C TYR A 222 -10.77 -9.34 -34.20
N ALA A 223 -12.00 -9.15 -34.68
CA ALA A 223 -13.05 -10.18 -34.68
C ALA A 223 -13.21 -10.82 -33.28
N ALA A 224 -12.96 -12.12 -33.16
CA ALA A 224 -13.03 -12.88 -31.91
C ALA A 224 -11.78 -12.78 -31.03
N TRP A 225 -10.71 -12.11 -31.50
CA TRP A 225 -9.45 -11.99 -30.78
C TRP A 225 -9.35 -10.68 -29.99
N ASN A 226 -8.84 -10.76 -28.77
CA ASN A 226 -8.42 -9.61 -27.99
C ASN A 226 -6.97 -9.81 -27.57
N SER A 227 -6.11 -8.84 -27.82
CA SER A 227 -4.69 -8.87 -27.44
C SER A 227 -4.33 -7.62 -26.65
N SER A 228 -3.39 -7.73 -25.73
CA SER A 228 -2.88 -6.62 -24.95
C SER A 228 -1.38 -6.79 -24.73
N LEU A 229 -0.61 -5.76 -25.05
CA LEU A 229 0.79 -5.64 -24.69
C LEU A 229 0.92 -4.52 -23.65
N GLU A 230 1.41 -4.87 -22.47
CA GLU A 230 1.48 -3.97 -21.32
C GLU A 230 2.92 -3.81 -20.83
N LEU A 231 3.29 -2.57 -20.52
CA LEU A 231 4.53 -2.16 -19.89
C LEU A 231 4.21 -1.56 -18.53
N GLN A 232 4.65 -2.24 -17.48
CA GLN A 232 4.59 -1.75 -16.10
C GLN A 232 5.95 -1.16 -15.70
N LEU A 233 5.94 0.08 -15.24
CA LEU A 233 7.12 0.82 -14.78
C LEU A 233 6.94 1.18 -13.32
N VAL A 234 7.96 0.90 -12.51
CA VAL A 234 7.97 1.23 -11.09
C VAL A 234 9.30 1.88 -10.75
N GLY A 235 9.24 3.09 -10.21
CA GLY A 235 10.41 3.85 -9.77
C GLY A 235 11.08 3.22 -8.54
N SER A 236 12.30 3.67 -8.25
CA SER A 236 12.99 3.23 -7.04
C SER A 236 12.31 3.78 -5.79
N LYS A 237 12.22 2.95 -4.76
CA LYS A 237 11.74 3.35 -3.45
C LYS A 237 12.93 3.68 -2.56
N THR A 238 13.18 4.98 -2.40
CA THR A 238 14.27 5.50 -1.55
C THR A 238 13.75 6.33 -0.38
N LEU A 239 12.52 6.85 -0.50
CA LEU A 239 11.81 7.52 0.59
C LEU A 239 11.12 6.46 1.46
N VAL A 240 11.87 5.96 2.44
CA VAL A 240 11.45 4.88 3.34
C VAL A 240 11.22 5.42 4.76
N SER A 241 10.35 4.76 5.51
CA SER A 241 10.12 5.04 6.93
C SER A 241 11.34 4.64 7.77
N GLN A 242 12.02 5.64 8.31
CA GLN A 242 13.19 5.46 9.17
C GLN A 242 12.82 4.76 10.48
N VAL A 243 11.63 5.05 11.01
CA VAL A 243 11.14 4.44 12.24
C VAL A 243 10.94 2.93 12.07
N ARG A 244 10.57 2.45 10.88
CA ARG A 244 10.38 1.00 10.63
C ARG A 244 11.60 0.26 10.10
N ASN A 245 12.71 0.96 9.84
CA ASN A 245 13.82 0.41 9.04
C ASN A 245 13.30 -0.16 7.71
N GLU A 246 12.37 0.56 7.07
CA GLU A 246 11.73 0.09 5.84
C GLU A 246 12.75 -0.07 4.71
N LEU A 247 12.59 -1.15 3.94
CA LEU A 247 13.54 -1.54 2.91
C LEU A 247 13.37 -0.71 1.64
N ALA A 248 14.50 -0.24 1.12
CA ALA A 248 14.55 0.40 -0.19
C ALA A 248 14.48 -0.66 -1.31
N THR A 249 13.94 -0.28 -2.46
CA THR A 249 13.88 -1.14 -3.66
C THR A 249 14.35 -0.40 -4.90
N SER A 250 15.00 -1.12 -5.81
CA SER A 250 15.37 -0.59 -7.12
C SER A 250 14.15 -0.36 -8.02
N ALA A 251 14.30 0.51 -9.02
CA ALA A 251 13.32 0.66 -10.09
C ALA A 251 13.32 -0.59 -10.97
N TYR A 252 12.18 -0.87 -11.61
CA TYR A 252 12.06 -1.97 -12.57
C TYR A 252 11.03 -1.68 -13.66
N ALA A 253 11.12 -2.46 -14.74
CA ALA A 253 10.18 -2.46 -15.84
C ALA A 253 9.78 -3.91 -16.15
N LEU A 254 8.47 -4.18 -16.25
CA LEU A 254 7.93 -5.48 -16.63
C LEU A 254 7.15 -5.36 -17.93
N PHE A 255 7.32 -6.34 -18.80
CA PHE A 255 6.53 -6.48 -20.01
C PHE A 255 5.61 -7.69 -19.88
N ASN A 256 4.34 -7.46 -20.09
CA ASN A 256 3.28 -8.45 -20.00
C ASN A 256 2.57 -8.55 -21.35
N PHE A 257 2.20 -9.75 -21.76
CA PHE A 257 1.42 -9.99 -22.96
C PHE A 257 0.21 -10.86 -22.62
N ARG A 258 -0.95 -10.50 -23.14
CA ARG A 258 -2.20 -11.25 -22.96
C ARG A 258 -2.90 -11.37 -24.30
N VAL A 259 -3.47 -12.54 -24.56
CA VAL A 259 -4.31 -12.81 -25.72
C VAL A 259 -5.50 -13.64 -25.30
N GLY A 260 -6.67 -13.31 -25.84
CA GLY A 260 -7.92 -14.00 -25.61
C GLY A 260 -8.64 -14.28 -26.92
N TYR A 261 -9.35 -15.40 -26.96
CA TYR A 261 -10.22 -15.78 -28.06
C TYR A 261 -11.62 -16.07 -27.54
N GLN A 262 -12.61 -15.38 -28.11
CA GLN A 262 -14.02 -15.55 -27.80
C GLN A 262 -14.70 -16.41 -28.86
N TRP A 263 -15.23 -17.57 -28.45
CA TRP A 263 -16.02 -18.45 -29.30
C TRP A 263 -17.39 -18.68 -28.66
N GLU A 264 -18.41 -18.01 -29.17
CA GLU A 264 -19.79 -18.06 -28.65
C GLU A 264 -19.84 -17.79 -27.13
N ALA A 265 -20.24 -18.78 -26.33
CA ALA A 265 -20.30 -18.72 -24.88
C ALA A 265 -18.95 -18.94 -24.19
N VAL A 266 -17.93 -19.43 -24.92
CA VAL A 266 -16.63 -19.85 -24.39
C VAL A 266 -15.57 -18.79 -24.67
N ARG A 267 -14.73 -18.50 -23.67
CA ARG A 267 -13.57 -17.62 -23.79
C ARG A 267 -12.33 -18.33 -23.27
N ILE A 268 -11.27 -18.33 -24.07
CA ILE A 268 -9.94 -18.83 -23.68
C ILE A 268 -8.99 -17.65 -23.65
N ASP A 269 -8.32 -17.43 -22.52
CA ASP A 269 -7.28 -16.42 -22.36
C ASP A 269 -5.93 -17.10 -22.06
N PHE A 270 -4.87 -16.56 -22.63
CA PHE A 270 -3.48 -16.91 -22.37
C PHE A 270 -2.69 -15.63 -22.07
N GLY A 271 -1.82 -15.66 -21.07
CA GLY A 271 -0.99 -14.53 -20.70
C GLY A 271 0.42 -14.96 -20.31
N ILE A 272 1.38 -14.09 -20.61
CA ILE A 272 2.77 -14.18 -20.15
C ILE A 272 3.04 -12.90 -19.37
N ASP A 273 3.23 -13.01 -18.07
CA ASP A 273 3.64 -11.89 -17.22
C ASP A 273 5.16 -11.93 -17.04
N ASN A 274 5.80 -10.76 -17.03
CA ASN A 274 7.26 -10.60 -16.96
C ASN A 274 8.01 -11.43 -18.03
N ILE A 275 7.74 -11.13 -19.31
CA ILE A 275 8.27 -11.87 -20.48
C ILE A 275 9.80 -12.02 -20.44
N PHE A 276 10.51 -10.96 -20.03
CA PHE A 276 11.97 -10.94 -19.96
C PHE A 276 12.54 -11.64 -18.73
N ASN A 277 11.69 -12.17 -17.83
CA ASN A 277 12.09 -12.78 -16.57
C ASN A 277 13.02 -11.85 -15.75
N GLN A 278 12.67 -10.56 -15.72
CA GLN A 278 13.37 -9.55 -14.94
C GLN A 278 13.28 -9.93 -13.46
N ASN A 279 14.43 -9.93 -12.78
CA ASN A 279 14.45 -10.03 -11.32
C ASN A 279 14.13 -8.65 -10.73
N TYR A 280 13.19 -8.59 -9.79
CA TYR A 280 12.75 -7.35 -9.17
C TYR A 280 12.16 -7.59 -7.79
N ASP A 281 12.11 -6.51 -7.01
CA ASP A 281 11.55 -6.52 -5.66
C ASP A 281 10.26 -5.71 -5.60
N LEU A 282 9.30 -6.18 -4.81
CA LEU A 282 8.02 -5.51 -4.60
C LEU A 282 8.20 -4.35 -3.60
N PRO A 283 8.00 -3.07 -4.00
CA PRO A 283 8.21 -1.93 -3.10
C PRO A 283 7.28 -1.94 -1.88
N LEU A 284 6.12 -2.60 -2.01
CA LEU A 284 5.13 -2.79 -0.96
C LEU A 284 5.05 -4.24 -0.47
N GLY A 285 6.00 -5.10 -0.85
CA GLY A 285 5.96 -6.53 -0.51
C GLY A 285 6.34 -6.85 0.94
N GLY A 286 6.83 -5.88 1.71
CA GLY A 286 7.36 -6.10 3.05
C GLY A 286 8.76 -6.71 3.02
N ALA A 287 9.08 -7.48 4.06
CA ALA A 287 10.39 -8.12 4.25
C ALA A 287 10.28 -9.64 4.12
N ASN A 288 11.24 -10.25 3.44
CA ASN A 288 11.43 -11.70 3.40
C ASN A 288 12.01 -12.18 4.74
N LEU A 289 11.20 -12.91 5.50
CA LEU A 289 11.54 -13.39 6.85
C LEU A 289 12.19 -14.78 6.87
N VAL A 290 12.36 -15.43 5.71
CA VAL A 290 12.88 -16.81 5.64
C VAL A 290 14.40 -16.84 5.59
N ASN A 291 15.00 -15.92 4.82
CA ASN A 291 16.46 -15.89 4.56
C ASN A 291 17.16 -14.80 5.37
N TYR A 292 16.82 -14.62 6.65
CA TYR A 292 17.35 -13.53 7.48
C TYR A 292 18.76 -13.76 8.03
N ARG A 293 19.49 -14.78 7.55
CA ARG A 293 20.82 -15.16 8.02
C ARG A 293 21.80 -15.23 6.85
N GLU A 294 22.82 -14.40 6.88
CA GLU A 294 23.94 -14.47 5.94
C GLU A 294 25.13 -15.13 6.63
N THR A 295 25.68 -16.15 5.99
CA THR A 295 26.87 -16.86 6.49
C THR A 295 28.10 -16.32 5.79
N SER A 296 29.03 -15.76 6.56
CA SER A 296 30.32 -15.25 6.08
C SER A 296 31.47 -16.01 6.74
N MET A 297 32.71 -15.76 6.28
CA MET A 297 33.92 -16.28 6.94
C MET A 297 34.08 -15.81 8.40
N MET A 298 33.34 -14.76 8.81
CA MET A 298 33.31 -14.20 10.15
C MET A 298 32.15 -14.76 11.02
N GLY A 299 31.40 -15.74 10.51
CA GLY A 299 30.22 -16.33 11.17
C GLY A 299 28.89 -15.97 10.47
N THR A 300 27.79 -16.48 11.02
CA THR A 300 26.43 -16.19 10.55
C THR A 300 25.90 -14.93 11.21
N SER A 301 25.61 -13.90 10.42
CA SER A 301 24.99 -12.65 10.88
C SER A 301 23.53 -12.59 10.44
N SER A 302 22.67 -11.99 11.25
CA SER A 302 21.30 -11.69 10.82
C SER A 302 21.30 -10.42 9.98
N ILE A 303 20.91 -10.49 8.71
CA ILE A 303 20.59 -9.27 7.93
C ILE A 303 19.12 -8.94 8.18
N TYR A 304 18.82 -7.68 8.49
CA TYR A 304 17.45 -7.18 8.46
C TYR A 304 16.87 -7.40 7.05
N GLY A 305 15.70 -8.03 6.98
CA GLY A 305 15.28 -8.87 5.85
C GLY A 305 15.46 -8.28 4.44
N TYR A 306 15.54 -9.15 3.44
CA TYR A 306 15.54 -8.72 2.04
C TYR A 306 14.14 -8.26 1.62
N PRO A 307 14.01 -7.31 0.66
CA PRO A 307 12.73 -7.06 0.02
C PRO A 307 12.11 -8.37 -0.51
N VAL A 308 10.79 -8.45 -0.50
CA VAL A 308 10.11 -9.60 -1.11
C VAL A 308 10.23 -9.51 -2.62
N ALA A 309 10.88 -10.50 -3.23
CA ALA A 309 11.01 -10.62 -4.67
C ALA A 309 9.64 -10.80 -5.33
N GLY A 310 9.45 -10.12 -6.45
CA GLY A 310 8.27 -10.31 -7.29
C GLY A 310 8.33 -11.62 -8.09
N PRO A 311 7.18 -12.10 -8.60
CA PRO A 311 7.16 -13.28 -9.45
C PRO A 311 8.06 -13.13 -10.70
N GLY A 312 8.83 -14.18 -11.01
CA GLY A 312 9.52 -14.28 -12.29
C GLY A 312 8.54 -14.42 -13.46
N ARG A 313 9.03 -14.85 -14.63
CA ARG A 313 8.17 -15.11 -15.79
C ARG A 313 7.10 -16.17 -15.44
N SER A 314 5.84 -15.84 -15.68
CA SER A 314 4.71 -16.75 -15.45
C SER A 314 3.82 -16.87 -16.68
N PHE A 315 3.27 -18.07 -16.87
CA PHE A 315 2.35 -18.40 -17.96
C PHE A 315 0.99 -18.72 -17.36
N ASN A 316 -0.02 -17.95 -17.75
CA ASN A 316 -1.35 -17.99 -17.16
C ASN A 316 -2.38 -18.34 -18.23
N THR A 317 -3.28 -19.28 -17.93
CA THR A 317 -4.41 -19.65 -18.81
C THR A 317 -5.72 -19.53 -18.06
N ARG A 318 -6.78 -19.12 -18.75
CA ARG A 318 -8.13 -19.05 -18.19
C ARG A 318 -9.15 -19.52 -19.22
N LEU A 319 -10.08 -20.35 -18.78
CA LEU A 319 -11.29 -20.72 -19.52
C LEU A 319 -12.49 -20.10 -18.79
N SER A 320 -13.35 -19.38 -19.52
CA SER A 320 -14.60 -18.85 -18.99
C SER A 320 -15.76 -19.26 -19.88
N VAL A 321 -16.86 -19.71 -19.28
CA VAL A 321 -18.09 -20.08 -20.00
C VAL A 321 -19.23 -19.23 -19.46
N LYS A 322 -19.93 -18.52 -20.35
CA LYS A 322 -21.15 -17.79 -20.02
C LYS A 322 -22.35 -18.70 -20.20
N PHE A 323 -23.26 -18.71 -19.23
CA PHE A 323 -24.52 -19.45 -19.25
C PHE A 323 -25.70 -18.51 -19.01
#